data_AF-A0A960DRR5-F1
#
_entry.id   AF-A0A960DRR5-F1
#
_cell.length_a   1.000
_cell.length_b   1.000
_cell.length_c   1.000
_cell.angle_alpha   90.00
_cell.angle_beta   90.00
_cell.angle_gamma   90.00
#
_symmetry.space_group_name_H-M   'P 1'
#
loop_
_entity.id
_entity.type
_entity.pdbx_description
1 polymer ?
#
loop_
_entity_poly.entity_id
_entity_poly.type
_entity_poly.pdbx_seq_one_letter_code
_entity_poly.pdbx_strand_id
1 'polypeptide(L)'
;MWTARPRGCAVGPVASGRTRRFPLPKPKEDAIVLEGTVLEAQKNAMFRVELQNGHEVLAHISGKMRMHYIRILPGDRVQVELTPYDLSRGRITYRYK
;
A
#
# COMPACT_ATOMS: atom_id res chain seq x y z
N MET A 1 11.86 40.78 58.40
CA MET A 1 11.93 41.13 56.97
C MET A 1 13.23 40.53 56.41
N TRP A 2 13.19 39.27 55.95
CA TRP A 2 14.33 38.54 55.36
C TRP A 2 13.82 37.88 54.08
N THR A 3 14.30 38.33 52.93
CA THR A 3 13.89 37.83 51.61
C THR A 3 14.98 36.97 50.98
N ALA A 4 14.52 35.86 50.39
CA ALA A 4 15.07 35.16 49.23
C ALA A 4 16.44 34.44 49.35
N ARG A 5 16.38 33.09 49.37
CA ARG A 5 17.42 32.22 48.80
C ARG A 5 17.12 32.00 47.31
N PRO A 6 18.08 32.18 46.39
CA PRO A 6 17.85 31.91 44.98
C PRO A 6 17.98 30.41 44.68
N ARG A 7 17.13 29.99 43.75
CA ARG A 7 16.98 28.63 43.21
C ARG A 7 18.24 28.20 42.46
N GLY A 8 18.83 27.07 42.84
CA GLY A 8 19.77 26.32 42.02
C GLY A 8 19.10 25.01 41.57
N CYS A 9 18.45 25.01 40.41
CA CYS A 9 18.04 23.78 39.75
C CYS A 9 19.24 23.26 38.93
N ALA A 10 19.67 22.05 39.26
CA ALA A 10 20.73 21.34 38.57
C ALA A 10 20.36 21.08 37.10
N VAL A 11 21.21 21.53 36.18
CA VAL A 11 21.20 21.07 34.79
C VAL A 11 22.18 19.91 34.67
N GLY A 12 21.66 18.68 34.67
CA GLY A 12 22.42 17.48 34.36
C GLY A 12 22.84 17.45 32.88
N PRO A 13 23.92 16.73 32.52
CA PRO A 13 24.36 16.63 31.14
C PRO A 13 23.33 15.87 30.30
N VAL A 14 23.02 16.47 29.15
CA VAL A 14 22.10 16.00 28.12
C VAL A 14 22.43 14.57 27.66
N ALA A 15 21.57 13.62 28.02
CA ALA A 15 21.70 12.24 27.61
C ALA A 15 21.23 12.02 26.16
N SER A 16 22.06 11.28 25.41
CA SER A 16 21.70 10.43 24.27
C SER A 16 21.27 11.12 22.95
N GLY A 17 22.27 11.36 22.10
CA GLY A 17 22.08 11.45 20.64
C GLY A 17 21.55 10.12 20.10
N ARG A 18 20.22 9.96 20.12
CA ARG A 18 19.51 8.84 19.50
C ARG A 18 19.51 9.11 17.99
N THR A 19 20.46 8.54 17.27
CA THR A 19 20.51 8.59 15.80
C THR A 19 19.20 7.99 15.27
N ARG A 20 18.26 8.85 14.86
CA ARG A 20 17.07 8.42 14.12
C ARG A 20 17.58 7.87 12.78
N ARG A 21 17.66 6.54 12.64
CA ARG A 21 17.79 5.93 11.31
C ARG A 21 16.53 6.30 10.55
N PHE A 22 16.65 7.26 9.64
CA PHE A 22 15.67 7.46 8.60
C PHE A 22 15.80 6.28 7.64
N PRO A 23 14.77 5.43 7.48
CA PRO A 23 14.79 4.44 6.43
C PRO A 23 14.80 5.19 5.09
N LEU A 24 15.76 4.87 4.23
CA LEU A 24 15.84 5.40 2.88
C LEU A 24 14.55 5.04 2.12
N PRO A 25 13.99 5.97 1.31
CA PRO A 25 12.88 5.65 0.44
C PRO A 25 13.36 4.66 -0.63
N LYS A 26 12.84 3.44 -0.62
CA LYS A 26 13.08 2.48 -1.70
C LYS A 26 12.50 3.05 -3.00
N PRO A 27 13.25 3.02 -4.13
CA PRO A 27 12.69 3.41 -5.42
C PRO A 27 11.49 2.52 -5.72
N LYS A 28 10.37 3.15 -6.10
CA LYS A 28 9.10 2.47 -6.38
C LYS A 28 9.30 1.64 -7.64
N GLU A 29 9.28 0.33 -7.47
CA GLU A 29 9.40 -0.69 -8.50
C GLU A 29 8.43 -0.39 -9.66
N ASP A 30 8.95 -0.43 -10.89
CA ASP A 30 8.22 -0.12 -12.13
C ASP A 30 7.03 -1.08 -12.29
N ALA A 31 5.83 -0.63 -11.91
CA ALA A 31 4.62 -1.43 -12.01
C ALA A 31 4.18 -1.56 -13.48
N ILE A 32 3.97 -2.79 -13.93
CA ILE A 32 3.47 -3.07 -15.28
C ILE A 32 1.94 -3.05 -15.22
N VAL A 33 1.34 -2.22 -16.07
CA VAL A 33 -0.12 -2.10 -16.17
C VAL A 33 -0.60 -3.01 -17.27
N LEU A 34 -1.47 -3.96 -16.93
CA LEU A 34 -2.11 -4.85 -17.89
C LEU A 34 -3.63 -4.83 -17.72
N GLU A 35 -4.32 -5.19 -18.80
CA GLU A 35 -5.77 -5.31 -18.82
C GLU A 35 -6.18 -6.77 -18.69
N GLY A 36 -7.26 -7.00 -17.96
CA GLY A 36 -7.81 -8.33 -17.77
C GLY A 36 -9.30 -8.33 -17.48
N THR A 37 -9.88 -9.52 -17.50
CA THR A 37 -11.29 -9.75 -17.22
C THR A 37 -11.42 -10.53 -15.92
N VAL A 38 -12.35 -10.13 -15.06
CA VAL A 38 -12.61 -10.84 -13.81
C VAL A 38 -13.43 -12.09 -14.11
N LEU A 39 -12.93 -13.27 -13.79
CA LEU A 39 -13.68 -14.53 -13.92
C LEU A 39 -14.51 -14.79 -12.67
N GLU A 40 -13.84 -14.80 -11.52
CA GLU A 40 -14.44 -15.22 -10.25
C GLU A 40 -13.99 -14.32 -9.09
N ALA A 41 -14.91 -14.06 -8.17
CA ALA A 41 -14.62 -13.38 -6.92
C ALA A 41 -14.53 -14.41 -5.77
N GLN A 42 -13.38 -14.48 -5.11
CA GLN A 42 -13.17 -15.33 -3.93
C GLN A 42 -13.46 -14.54 -2.64
N LYS A 43 -13.91 -15.24 -1.59
CA LYS A 43 -14.44 -14.64 -0.35
C LYS A 43 -13.44 -13.76 0.45
N ASN A 44 -12.14 -13.79 0.15
CA ASN A 44 -11.11 -13.00 0.84
C ASN A 44 -10.82 -11.63 0.18
N ALA A 45 -11.75 -11.07 -0.60
CA ALA A 45 -11.52 -9.90 -1.45
C ALA A 45 -10.37 -10.08 -2.45
N MET A 46 -10.14 -11.34 -2.82
CA MET A 46 -9.22 -11.78 -3.86
C MET A 46 -10.07 -12.12 -5.08
N PHE A 47 -9.67 -11.62 -6.23
CA PHE A 47 -10.35 -11.82 -7.50
C PHE A 47 -9.43 -12.61 -8.41
N ARG A 48 -10.01 -13.60 -9.12
CA ARG A 48 -9.36 -14.27 -10.24
C ARG A 48 -9.54 -13.40 -11.46
N VAL A 49 -8.43 -12.88 -11.98
CA VAL A 49 -8.40 -12.07 -13.19
C VAL A 49 -7.64 -12.83 -14.26
N GLU A 50 -8.26 -12.98 -15.42
CA GLU A 50 -7.61 -13.48 -16.62
C GLU A 50 -7.04 -12.29 -17.38
N LEU A 51 -5.72 -12.28 -17.56
CA LEU A 51 -5.04 -11.29 -18.39
C LEU A 51 -5.22 -11.64 -19.86
N GLN A 52 -5.08 -10.66 -20.75
CA GLN A 52 -5.06 -10.90 -22.20
C GLN A 52 -3.95 -11.87 -22.65
N ASN A 53 -2.95 -12.11 -21.79
CA ASN A 53 -1.87 -13.07 -22.00
C ASN A 53 -2.27 -14.53 -21.69
N GLY A 54 -3.50 -14.80 -21.24
CA GLY A 54 -3.97 -16.15 -20.86
C GLY A 54 -3.48 -16.63 -19.49
N HIS A 55 -2.93 -15.73 -18.68
CA HIS A 55 -2.51 -16.03 -17.31
C HIS A 55 -3.61 -15.67 -16.31
N GLU A 56 -3.87 -16.60 -15.39
CA GLU A 56 -4.73 -16.38 -14.24
C GLU A 56 -3.93 -15.75 -13.11
N VAL A 57 -4.40 -14.59 -12.63
CA VAL A 57 -3.76 -13.82 -11.58
C VAL A 57 -4.72 -13.67 -10.40
N LEU A 58 -4.17 -13.83 -9.21
CA LEU A 58 -4.86 -13.51 -7.96
C LEU A 58 -4.62 -12.04 -7.65
N ALA A 59 -5.64 -11.22 -7.87
CA ALA A 59 -5.54 -9.78 -7.65
C ALA A 59 -6.41 -9.34 -6.47
N HIS A 60 -5.88 -8.43 -5.66
CA HIS A 60 -6.65 -7.77 -4.63
C HIS A 60 -6.97 -6.33 -5.04
N ILE A 61 -8.08 -5.83 -4.54
CA ILE A 61 -8.50 -4.44 -4.72
C ILE A 61 -7.55 -3.49 -4.00
N SER A 62 -7.14 -2.43 -4.69
CA SER A 62 -6.40 -1.33 -4.07
C SER A 62 -7.26 -0.64 -3.00
N GLY A 63 -6.62 -0.10 -1.96
CA GLY A 63 -7.32 0.62 -0.89
C GLY A 63 -8.17 1.79 -1.41
N LYS A 64 -7.77 2.41 -2.53
CA LYS A 64 -8.55 3.45 -3.20
C LYS A 64 -9.93 2.95 -3.64
N MET A 65 -10.02 1.73 -4.16
CA MET A 65 -11.31 1.15 -4.57
C MET A 65 -12.22 0.86 -3.38
N ARG A 66 -11.65 0.44 -2.24
CA ARG A 66 -12.42 0.24 -1.00
C ARG A 66 -13.05 1.54 -0.50
N MET A 67 -12.34 2.66 -0.60
CA MET A 67 -12.87 3.97 -0.22
C MET A 67 -14.02 4.43 -1.14
N HIS A 68 -13.95 4.12 -2.43
CA HIS A 68 -14.98 4.48 -3.41
C HIS A 68 -16.13 3.46 -3.51
N TYR A 69 -16.13 2.43 -2.64
CA TYR A 69 -17.15 1.37 -2.61
C TYR A 69 -17.42 0.75 -3.99
N ILE A 70 -16.38 0.60 -4.82
CA ILE A 70 -16.53 0.03 -6.15
C ILE A 70 -16.83 -1.46 -6.02
N ARG A 71 -18.01 -1.85 -6.48
CA ARG A 71 -18.41 -3.27 -6.58
C ARG A 71 -17.89 -3.83 -7.89
N ILE A 72 -17.13 -4.90 -7.79
CA ILE A 72 -16.66 -5.67 -8.94
C ILE A 72 -17.61 -6.86 -9.10
N LEU A 73 -18.20 -7.00 -10.27
CA LEU A 73 -18.95 -8.17 -10.67
C LEU A 73 -18.05 -9.07 -11.53
N PRO A 74 -18.25 -10.40 -11.51
CA PRO A 74 -17.59 -11.26 -12.48
C PRO A 74 -18.03 -10.88 -13.90
N GLY A 75 -17.09 -10.86 -14.84
CA GLY A 75 -17.28 -10.38 -16.21
C GLY A 75 -16.88 -8.92 -16.45
N ASP A 76 -16.55 -8.17 -15.39
CA ASP A 76 -16.06 -6.80 -15.56
C ASP A 76 -14.61 -6.77 -16.08
N ARG A 77 -14.33 -5.80 -16.95
CA ARG A 77 -12.97 -5.48 -17.38
C ARG A 77 -12.28 -4.60 -16.35
N VAL A 78 -11.10 -5.04 -15.90
CA VAL A 78 -10.33 -4.38 -14.87
C VAL A 78 -8.89 -4.16 -15.31
N GLN A 79 -8.30 -3.09 -14.80
CA GLN A 79 -6.90 -2.79 -14.98
C GLN A 79 -6.14 -3.30 -13.76
N VAL A 80 -5.15 -4.15 -14.03
CA VAL A 80 -4.31 -4.79 -13.02
C VAL A 80 -2.89 -4.27 -13.15
N GLU A 81 -2.37 -3.75 -12.05
CA GLU A 81 -0.96 -3.43 -11.88
C GLU A 81 -0.24 -4.64 -11.28
N LEU A 82 0.80 -5.10 -11.95
CA LEU A 82 1.67 -6.18 -11.51
C LEU A 82 3.02 -5.62 -11.12
N THR A 83 3.59 -6.19 -10.06
CA THR A 83 5.00 -5.97 -9.78
C THR A 83 5.81 -6.87 -10.72
N PRO A 84 6.87 -6.36 -11.38
CA PRO A 84 7.67 -7.12 -12.35
C PRO A 84 8.35 -8.37 -11.78
N TYR A 85 8.36 -8.51 -10.45
CA TYR A 85 8.90 -9.67 -9.75
C TYR A 85 7.90 -10.83 -9.60
N ASP A 86 6.59 -10.54 -9.54
CA ASP A 86 5.54 -11.56 -9.30
C ASP A 86 4.36 -11.35 -10.26
N LEU A 87 4.35 -12.08 -11.38
CA LEU A 87 3.25 -12.03 -12.36
C LEU A 87 1.95 -12.69 -11.86
N SER A 88 2.01 -13.50 -10.80
CA SER A 88 0.84 -14.22 -10.25
C SER A 88 0.00 -13.40 -9.27
N ARG A 89 0.51 -12.24 -8.84
CA ARG A 89 -0.16 -11.36 -7.87
C ARG A 89 -0.31 -9.97 -8.44
N GLY A 90 -1.55 -9.49 -8.45
CA GLY A 90 -1.89 -8.19 -9.01
C GLY A 90 -2.58 -7.26 -8.02
N ARG A 91 -2.50 -5.97 -8.32
CA ARG A 91 -3.30 -4.92 -7.67
C ARG A 91 -4.30 -4.38 -8.68
N ILE A 92 -5.58 -4.39 -8.33
CA ILE A 92 -6.62 -3.79 -9.18
C ILE A 92 -6.70 -2.29 -8.88
N THR A 93 -6.45 -1.48 -9.89
CA THR A 93 -6.45 -0.01 -9.77
C THR A 93 -7.69 0.62 -10.38
N TYR A 94 -8.17 0.09 -11.50
CA TYR A 94 -9.26 0.68 -12.26
C TYR A 94 -10.24 -0.37 -12.81
N ARG A 95 -11.49 0.05 -13.02
CA ARG A 95 -12.54 -0.72 -13.71
C ARG A 95 -12.99 0.11 -14.90
N TYR A 96 -13.00 -0.49 -16.09
CA TYR A 96 -13.56 0.14 -17.27
C TYR A 96 -15.10 0.02 -17.25
N LYS A 97 -15.77 1.11 -17.61
CA LYS A 97 -17.23 1.17 -17.72
C LYS A 97 -17.70 0.65 -19.07
#